data_AF-A0A960J6H0-F1
#
_entry.id   AF-A0A960J6H0-F1
#
_cell.length_a   1.000
_cell.length_b   1.000
_cell.length_c   1.000
_cell.angle_alpha   90.00
_cell.angle_beta   90.00
_cell.angle_gamma   90.00
#
_symmetry.space_group_name_H-M   'P 1'
#
loop_
_entity.id
_entity.type
_entity.pdbx_description
1 polymer ?
#
loop_
_entity_poly.entity_id
_entity_poly.type
_entity_poly.pdbx_seq_one_letter_code
_entity_poly.pdbx_strand_id
1 'polypeptide(L)'
;MSIDRRQFLAAAGAAALGSCGDAAPEGDAAASVPSYLAGYEDLYRQDPRAATKKWFDEARFGLFLHYGVYSQLAHGEWVQLREVIPVAEYGKLKDTFAPENFDADAICDVALEAGMKYVNLTARHHDSFCLFRTNQSDFTSLDSPAQRDLVGELADACTAKGLGLCLYYSYGLDWRHPYFFSREASMKGEVQWDSARPPYTEPQPEYKFEKDEDFTNYLNFVHAQMQEMLHRYHPAVLWLDPIMGYYSRPDLFPIEM
;
A
#
# COMPACT_ATOMS: atom_id res chain seq x y z
N MET A 1 50.01 24.08 -9.64
CA MET A 1 49.58 25.46 -9.95
C MET A 1 48.11 25.54 -9.57
N SER A 2 47.81 26.21 -8.45
CA SER A 2 46.51 26.23 -7.76
C SER A 2 45.52 27.13 -8.50
N ILE A 3 44.25 26.71 -8.61
CA ILE A 3 43.17 27.54 -9.13
C ILE A 3 42.25 27.91 -7.95
N ASP A 4 42.10 29.21 -7.74
CA ASP A 4 41.44 29.87 -6.61
C ASP A 4 39.93 30.11 -6.86
N ARG A 5 39.18 30.12 -5.77
CA ARG A 5 37.73 30.04 -5.58
C ARG A 5 37.00 31.38 -5.75
N ARG A 6 37.58 32.38 -6.44
CA ARG A 6 37.14 33.79 -6.36
C ARG A 6 36.73 34.48 -7.68
N GLN A 7 36.26 33.74 -8.69
CA GLN A 7 35.68 34.37 -9.89
C GLN A 7 34.41 33.67 -10.38
N PHE A 8 33.31 33.73 -9.62
CA PHE A 8 32.01 33.44 -10.22
C PHE A 8 30.78 34.10 -9.58
N LEU A 9 30.85 35.32 -9.05
CA LEU A 9 29.62 36.07 -8.73
C LEU A 9 29.78 37.60 -8.90
N ALA A 10 28.72 38.21 -9.43
CA ALA A 10 28.42 39.62 -9.76
C ALA A 10 28.86 40.08 -11.17
N ALA A 11 28.01 40.63 -12.05
CA ALA A 11 26.61 41.08 -11.98
C ALA A 11 26.04 41.09 -13.44
N ALA A 12 24.90 40.46 -13.73
CA ALA A 12 23.54 41.04 -13.78
C ALA A 12 23.36 42.25 -14.73
N GLY A 13 22.49 42.08 -15.74
CA GLY A 13 21.62 43.15 -16.23
C GLY A 13 21.45 43.31 -17.75
N ALA A 14 20.54 42.55 -18.36
CA ALA A 14 19.64 43.05 -19.42
C ALA A 14 18.43 42.11 -19.56
N ALA A 15 17.26 42.62 -19.20
CA ALA A 15 15.99 41.92 -19.26
C ALA A 15 15.46 41.87 -20.71
N ALA A 16 15.07 40.68 -21.17
CA ALA A 16 14.17 40.50 -22.30
C ALA A 16 12.99 39.63 -21.82
N LEU A 17 11.80 40.22 -21.83
CA LEU A 17 10.52 39.55 -21.59
C LEU A 17 10.24 38.60 -22.75
N GLY A 18 10.60 37.32 -22.59
CA GLY A 18 10.11 36.23 -23.41
C GLY A 18 9.00 35.52 -22.66
N SER A 19 7.77 35.59 -23.17
CA SER A 19 6.68 34.74 -22.69
C SER A 19 7.03 33.28 -22.96
N CYS A 20 7.47 32.54 -21.94
CA CYS A 20 7.36 31.09 -21.96
C CYS A 20 5.87 30.77 -21.88
N GLY A 21 5.24 30.58 -23.04
CA GLY A 21 3.99 29.86 -23.10
C GLY A 21 4.26 28.48 -22.51
N ASP A 22 3.46 28.11 -21.52
CA ASP A 22 3.34 26.73 -21.06
C ASP A 22 2.93 25.89 -22.27
N ALA A 23 3.92 25.29 -22.93
CA ALA A 23 3.67 24.15 -23.78
C ALA A 23 3.16 23.05 -22.84
N ALA A 24 1.85 22.78 -22.93
CA ALA A 24 1.27 21.58 -22.39
C ALA A 24 2.14 20.38 -22.79
N PRO A 25 2.42 19.42 -21.89
CA PRO A 25 3.19 18.25 -22.26
C PRO A 25 2.47 17.53 -23.39
N GLU A 26 3.08 17.54 -24.57
CA GLU A 26 2.67 16.75 -25.71
C GLU A 26 2.80 15.26 -25.35
N GLY A 27 1.67 14.56 -25.40
CA GLY A 27 1.61 13.11 -25.60
C GLY A 27 1.96 12.28 -24.37
N ASP A 28 0.97 12.07 -23.50
CA ASP A 28 0.94 10.87 -22.67
C ASP A 28 0.99 9.67 -23.64
N ALA A 29 2.12 8.95 -23.66
CA ALA A 29 2.24 7.74 -24.44
C ALA A 29 1.13 6.81 -23.95
N ALA A 30 0.10 6.61 -24.79
CA ALA A 30 -1.07 5.81 -24.44
C ALA A 30 -0.61 4.55 -23.70
N ALA A 31 -0.93 4.47 -22.39
CA ALA A 31 -0.42 3.43 -21.52
C ALA A 31 -0.65 2.07 -22.20
N SER A 32 0.43 1.28 -22.33
CA SER A 32 0.34 -0.05 -22.93
C SER A 32 -0.71 -0.87 -22.18
N VAL A 33 -1.56 -1.60 -22.92
CA VAL A 33 -2.58 -2.47 -22.32
C VAL A 33 -1.90 -3.43 -21.33
N PRO A 34 -2.32 -3.48 -20.05
CA PRO A 34 -1.79 -4.42 -19.08
C PRO A 34 -1.87 -5.87 -19.57
N SER A 35 -0.85 -6.69 -19.30
CA SER A 35 -0.75 -8.04 -19.86
C SER A 35 -1.89 -8.97 -19.45
N TYR A 36 -2.46 -8.77 -18.25
CA TYR A 36 -3.63 -9.52 -17.78
C TYR A 36 -4.92 -9.21 -18.57
N LEU A 37 -4.94 -8.13 -19.36
CA LEU A 37 -6.05 -7.72 -20.22
C LEU A 37 -5.90 -8.17 -21.67
N ALA A 38 -5.07 -9.18 -21.94
CA ALA A 38 -5.01 -9.82 -23.24
C ALA A 38 -6.42 -10.28 -23.69
N GLY A 39 -6.85 -9.83 -24.87
CA GLY A 39 -8.21 -10.04 -25.40
C GLY A 39 -9.25 -8.98 -25.01
N TYR A 40 -8.87 -7.96 -24.22
CA TYR A 40 -9.72 -6.81 -23.86
C TYR A 40 -9.16 -5.47 -24.37
N GLU A 41 -8.21 -5.48 -25.30
CA GLU A 41 -7.46 -4.30 -25.73
C GLU A 41 -8.36 -3.19 -26.26
N ASP A 42 -9.36 -3.55 -27.08
CA ASP A 42 -10.29 -2.58 -27.67
C ASP A 42 -11.18 -1.93 -26.61
N LEU A 43 -11.63 -2.72 -25.62
CA LEU A 43 -12.40 -2.19 -24.50
C LEU A 43 -11.52 -1.32 -23.61
N TYR A 44 -10.27 -1.71 -23.36
CA TYR A 44 -9.34 -0.93 -22.53
C TYR A 44 -9.03 0.43 -23.14
N ARG A 45 -8.80 0.50 -24.47
CA ARG A 45 -8.55 1.78 -25.15
C ARG A 45 -9.74 2.74 -25.10
N GLN A 46 -10.95 2.22 -24.94
CA GLN A 46 -12.17 3.02 -24.82
C GLN A 46 -12.47 3.39 -23.37
N ASP A 47 -12.37 2.42 -22.47
CA ASP A 47 -12.65 2.55 -21.04
C ASP A 47 -11.83 1.51 -20.23
N PRO A 48 -10.65 1.91 -19.71
CA PRO A 48 -9.80 1.06 -18.87
C PRO A 48 -10.52 0.46 -17.66
N ARG A 49 -11.46 1.21 -17.08
CA ARG A 49 -12.23 0.77 -15.91
C ARG A 49 -13.23 -0.31 -16.30
N ALA A 50 -13.96 -0.13 -17.41
CA ALA A 50 -14.88 -1.14 -17.91
C ALA A 50 -14.14 -2.42 -18.32
N ALA A 51 -12.98 -2.31 -18.98
CA ALA A 51 -12.15 -3.46 -19.33
C ALA A 51 -11.71 -4.25 -18.10
N THR A 52 -11.18 -3.57 -17.09
CA THR A 52 -10.72 -4.21 -15.85
C THR A 52 -11.88 -4.86 -15.09
N LYS A 53 -13.04 -4.21 -15.01
CA LYS A 53 -14.24 -4.80 -14.38
C LYS A 53 -14.73 -6.04 -15.13
N LYS A 54 -14.77 -5.99 -16.46
CA LYS A 54 -15.20 -7.12 -17.30
C LYS A 54 -14.24 -8.30 -17.16
N TRP A 55 -12.94 -8.03 -17.24
CA TRP A 55 -11.91 -9.04 -17.00
C TRP A 55 -12.05 -9.65 -15.61
N PHE A 56 -12.19 -8.84 -14.54
CA PHE A 56 -12.26 -9.37 -13.18
C PHE A 56 -13.50 -10.25 -12.96
N ASP A 57 -14.63 -9.88 -13.55
CA ASP A 57 -15.82 -10.73 -13.57
C ASP A 57 -15.49 -12.09 -14.24
N GLU A 58 -14.86 -12.10 -15.41
CA GLU A 58 -14.55 -13.33 -16.15
C GLU A 58 -13.37 -14.14 -15.57
N ALA A 59 -12.47 -13.49 -14.82
CA ALA A 59 -11.29 -14.08 -14.21
C ALA A 59 -11.66 -15.15 -13.17
N ARG A 60 -12.74 -14.90 -12.40
CA ARG A 60 -13.41 -15.79 -11.40
C ARG A 60 -12.55 -16.33 -10.25
N PHE A 61 -11.29 -16.69 -10.47
CA PHE A 61 -10.48 -17.46 -9.55
C PHE A 61 -9.06 -16.89 -9.43
N GLY A 62 -8.59 -16.72 -8.20
CA GLY A 62 -7.29 -16.15 -7.88
C GLY A 62 -6.70 -16.65 -6.57
N LEU A 63 -5.42 -16.38 -6.37
CA LEU A 63 -4.66 -16.71 -5.17
C LEU A 63 -4.74 -15.55 -4.18
N PHE A 64 -4.86 -15.82 -2.87
CA PHE A 64 -4.71 -14.80 -1.83
C PHE A 64 -3.62 -15.23 -0.84
N LEU A 65 -2.58 -14.41 -0.73
CA LEU A 65 -1.45 -14.56 0.18
C LEU A 65 -1.52 -13.51 1.29
N HIS A 66 -1.66 -13.98 2.52
CA HIS A 66 -1.41 -13.19 3.72
C HIS A 66 0.01 -13.47 4.18
N TYR A 67 0.90 -12.49 3.99
CA TYR A 67 2.30 -12.56 4.38
C TYR A 67 2.76 -11.25 5.03
N GLY A 68 3.64 -11.34 6.02
CA GLY A 68 4.17 -10.20 6.75
C GLY A 68 4.96 -10.61 7.97
N VAL A 69 5.30 -9.65 8.84
CA VAL A 69 6.07 -9.93 10.07
C VAL A 69 5.37 -10.91 11.01
N TYR A 70 4.02 -10.95 11.02
CA TYR A 70 3.23 -11.94 11.77
C TYR A 70 3.55 -13.39 11.40
N SER A 71 4.03 -13.65 10.18
CA SER A 71 4.40 -15.00 9.74
C SER A 71 5.56 -15.58 10.56
N GLN A 72 6.42 -14.73 11.15
CA GLN A 72 7.50 -15.17 12.05
C GLN A 72 6.97 -15.75 13.37
N LEU A 73 5.80 -15.29 13.81
CA LEU A 73 5.16 -15.77 15.04
C LEU A 73 4.31 -17.03 14.81
N ALA A 74 3.89 -17.30 13.57
CA ALA A 74 3.08 -18.46 13.19
C ALA A 74 1.77 -18.65 13.98
N HIS A 75 1.27 -17.61 14.64
CA HIS A 75 0.03 -17.63 15.42
C HIS A 75 -1.15 -16.97 14.69
N GLY A 76 -0.97 -16.54 13.44
CA GLY A 76 -1.97 -15.83 12.62
C GLY A 76 -1.81 -14.31 12.67
N GLU A 77 -2.32 -13.63 11.66
CA GLU A 77 -2.13 -12.20 11.39
C GLU A 77 -2.74 -11.26 12.44
N TRP A 78 -3.68 -11.77 13.25
CA TRP A 78 -4.28 -11.06 14.39
C TRP A 78 -3.52 -11.28 15.73
N VAL A 79 -2.30 -11.81 15.69
CA VAL A 79 -1.53 -12.14 16.91
C VAL A 79 -1.24 -10.90 17.77
N GLN A 80 -0.94 -9.73 17.16
CA GLN A 80 -0.73 -8.49 17.93
C GLN A 80 -1.96 -8.12 18.77
N LEU A 81 -3.17 -8.25 18.21
CA LEU A 81 -4.42 -7.99 18.92
C LEU A 81 -4.68 -9.04 20.01
N ARG A 82 -4.64 -10.33 19.64
CA ARG A 82 -5.09 -11.43 20.52
C ARG A 82 -4.16 -11.66 21.70
N GLU A 83 -2.86 -11.46 21.50
CA GLU A 83 -1.85 -11.61 22.55
C GLU A 83 -1.46 -10.27 23.19
N VAL A 84 -2.10 -9.17 22.77
CA VAL A 84 -1.93 -7.82 23.33
C VAL A 84 -0.44 -7.40 23.32
N ILE A 85 0.26 -7.71 22.22
CA ILE A 85 1.70 -7.45 22.10
C ILE A 85 1.92 -5.93 21.97
N PRO A 86 2.70 -5.28 22.86
CA PRO A 86 2.96 -3.85 22.81
C PRO A 86 3.49 -3.39 21.45
N VAL A 87 3.16 -2.17 21.03
CA VAL A 87 3.50 -1.65 19.69
C VAL A 87 5.01 -1.69 19.46
N ALA A 88 5.80 -1.19 20.41
CA ALA A 88 7.27 -1.23 20.34
C ALA A 88 7.83 -2.65 20.29
N GLU A 89 7.21 -3.60 21.00
CA GLU A 89 7.68 -5.00 21.03
C GLU A 89 7.40 -5.70 19.70
N TYR A 90 6.17 -5.57 19.18
CA TYR A 90 5.80 -6.11 17.89
C TYR A 90 6.63 -5.50 16.74
N GLY A 91 6.99 -4.22 16.86
CA GLY A 91 7.84 -3.52 15.90
C GLY A 91 9.23 -4.13 15.72
N LYS A 92 9.75 -4.86 16.71
CA LYS A 92 11.06 -5.54 16.62
C LYS A 92 11.07 -6.69 15.62
N LEU A 93 9.90 -7.22 15.24
CA LEU A 93 9.80 -8.26 14.22
C LEU A 93 10.37 -7.82 12.87
N LYS A 94 10.44 -6.51 12.58
CA LYS A 94 11.13 -5.98 11.40
C LYS A 94 12.62 -6.37 11.41
N ASP A 95 13.27 -6.35 12.58
CA ASP A 95 14.73 -6.50 12.69
C ASP A 95 15.22 -7.91 12.36
N THR A 96 14.32 -8.88 12.28
CA THR A 96 14.60 -10.28 11.91
C THR A 96 13.85 -10.74 10.66
N PHE A 97 13.07 -9.87 10.01
CA PHE A 97 12.30 -10.24 8.83
C PHE A 97 13.24 -10.46 7.62
N ALA A 98 13.47 -11.73 7.28
CA ALA A 98 14.35 -12.16 6.19
C ALA A 98 13.67 -13.29 5.37
N PRO A 99 12.91 -12.96 4.33
CA PRO A 99 12.16 -13.91 3.53
C PRO A 99 13.05 -14.55 2.43
N GLU A 100 14.08 -15.29 2.83
CA GLU A 100 15.09 -15.83 1.90
C GLU A 100 14.50 -16.71 0.79
N ASN A 101 13.42 -17.44 1.11
CA ASN A 101 12.73 -18.33 0.17
C ASN A 101 11.51 -17.70 -0.50
N PHE A 102 11.29 -16.39 -0.36
CA PHE A 102 10.24 -15.72 -1.13
C PHE A 102 10.64 -15.66 -2.61
N ASP A 103 9.81 -16.25 -3.45
CA ASP A 103 10.00 -16.34 -4.89
C ASP A 103 8.68 -15.98 -5.60
N ALA A 104 8.64 -14.78 -6.16
CA ALA A 104 7.48 -14.27 -6.89
C ALA A 104 7.16 -15.08 -8.15
N ASP A 105 8.18 -15.63 -8.83
CA ASP A 105 8.01 -16.40 -10.05
C ASP A 105 7.36 -17.74 -9.74
N ALA A 106 7.87 -18.43 -8.71
CA ALA A 106 7.31 -19.69 -8.24
C ALA A 106 5.86 -19.55 -7.72
N ILE A 107 5.56 -18.45 -7.02
CA ILE A 107 4.19 -18.13 -6.59
C ILE A 107 3.26 -18.01 -7.80
N CYS A 108 3.68 -17.27 -8.83
CA CYS A 108 2.90 -17.09 -10.05
C CYS A 108 2.76 -18.39 -10.85
N ASP A 109 3.79 -19.24 -10.88
CA ASP A 109 3.72 -20.56 -11.52
C ASP A 109 2.66 -21.45 -10.85
N VAL A 110 2.66 -21.52 -9.52
CA VAL A 110 1.64 -22.26 -8.78
C VAL A 110 0.24 -21.74 -9.08
N ALA A 111 0.06 -20.41 -9.16
CA ALA A 111 -1.22 -19.82 -9.51
C ALA A 111 -1.69 -20.26 -10.92
N LEU A 112 -0.79 -20.24 -11.91
CA LEU A 112 -1.10 -20.65 -13.28
C LEU A 112 -1.38 -22.14 -13.40
N GLU A 113 -0.58 -22.98 -12.75
CA GLU A 113 -0.79 -24.43 -12.70
C GLU A 113 -2.16 -24.79 -12.09
N ALA A 114 -2.61 -24.02 -11.09
CA ALA A 114 -3.94 -24.15 -10.50
C ALA A 114 -5.07 -23.53 -11.36
N GLY A 115 -4.75 -22.86 -12.47
CA GLY A 115 -5.71 -22.22 -13.37
C GLY A 115 -6.22 -20.85 -12.89
N MET A 116 -5.57 -20.25 -11.90
CA MET A 116 -5.89 -18.92 -11.38
C MET A 116 -5.53 -17.81 -12.38
N LYS A 117 -6.21 -16.67 -12.28
CA LYS A 117 -6.05 -15.52 -13.19
C LYS A 117 -5.43 -14.29 -12.54
N TYR A 118 -5.34 -14.27 -11.22
CA TYR A 118 -4.75 -13.18 -10.47
C TYR A 118 -4.15 -13.68 -9.15
N VAL A 119 -3.21 -12.89 -8.62
CA VAL A 119 -2.60 -13.11 -7.30
C VAL A 119 -2.83 -11.88 -6.46
N ASN A 120 -3.33 -12.07 -5.24
CA ASN A 120 -3.53 -11.04 -4.23
C ASN A 120 -2.52 -11.20 -3.10
N LEU A 121 -1.72 -10.17 -2.84
CA LEU A 121 -0.77 -10.14 -1.72
C LEU A 121 -1.13 -9.01 -0.75
N THR A 122 -1.02 -9.27 0.55
CA THR A 122 -1.07 -8.23 1.58
C THR A 122 0.09 -7.26 1.42
N ALA A 123 -0.13 -6.13 0.73
CA ALA A 123 0.84 -5.04 0.65
C ALA A 123 1.08 -4.43 2.04
N ARG A 124 0.01 -4.32 2.84
CA ARG A 124 0.04 -3.91 4.24
C ARG A 124 -1.14 -4.50 5.01
N HIS A 125 -0.87 -5.21 6.10
CA HIS A 125 -1.92 -5.71 7.01
C HIS A 125 -2.19 -4.72 8.17
N HIS A 126 -3.02 -5.11 9.13
CA HIS A 126 -3.42 -4.29 10.28
C HIS A 126 -2.24 -3.84 11.16
N ASP A 127 -1.12 -4.58 11.16
CA ASP A 127 0.09 -4.21 11.91
C ASP A 127 0.92 -3.10 11.25
N SER A 128 0.50 -2.60 10.08
CA SER A 128 1.13 -1.54 9.30
C SER A 128 2.46 -1.92 8.64
N PHE A 129 2.89 -3.19 8.70
CA PHE A 129 4.12 -3.61 8.01
C PHE A 129 3.93 -3.59 6.50
N CYS A 130 4.79 -2.86 5.79
CA CYS A 130 4.68 -2.68 4.34
C CYS A 130 5.62 -3.65 3.58
N LEU A 131 5.05 -4.47 2.70
CA LEU A 131 5.78 -5.35 1.78
C LEU A 131 6.25 -4.66 0.48
N PHE A 132 6.05 -3.35 0.41
CA PHE A 132 6.32 -2.52 -0.76
C PHE A 132 7.15 -1.30 -0.39
N ARG A 133 7.82 -0.69 -1.37
CA ARG A 133 8.51 0.59 -1.15
C ARG A 133 7.52 1.73 -0.89
N THR A 134 7.70 2.43 0.21
CA THR A 134 6.93 3.62 0.58
C THR A 134 7.84 4.70 1.19
N ASN A 135 7.51 5.98 1.01
CA ASN A 135 8.20 7.07 1.72
C ASN A 135 7.53 7.42 3.05
N GLN A 136 6.45 6.73 3.40
CA GLN A 136 5.58 7.11 4.51
C GLN A 136 5.95 6.43 5.84
N SER A 137 6.75 5.36 5.81
CA SER A 137 7.09 4.55 6.98
C SER A 137 8.44 3.88 6.78
N ASP A 138 9.17 3.66 7.87
CA ASP A 138 10.38 2.82 7.95
C ASP A 138 10.05 1.38 8.42
N PHE A 139 8.78 1.07 8.68
CA PHE A 139 8.30 -0.25 9.06
C PHE A 139 7.96 -1.07 7.81
N THR A 140 9.01 -1.37 7.04
CA THR A 140 8.90 -1.99 5.71
C THR A 140 9.84 -3.18 5.55
N SER A 141 9.56 -4.02 4.56
CA SER A 141 10.49 -5.07 4.11
C SER A 141 11.81 -4.51 3.55
N LEU A 142 11.80 -3.30 2.96
CA LEU A 142 13.03 -2.68 2.45
C LEU A 142 13.95 -2.18 3.58
N ASP A 143 13.37 -1.80 4.72
CA ASP A 143 14.08 -1.35 5.93
C ASP A 143 14.25 -2.48 6.96
N SER A 144 14.14 -3.73 6.50
CA SER A 144 14.40 -4.96 7.25
C SER A 144 15.61 -5.69 6.66
N PRO A 145 16.13 -6.76 7.30
CA PRO A 145 17.15 -7.61 6.70
C PRO A 145 16.79 -8.15 5.31
N ALA A 146 15.50 -8.20 4.95
CA ALA A 146 15.06 -8.58 3.61
C ALA A 146 15.62 -7.66 2.52
N GLN A 147 15.64 -6.34 2.75
CA GLN A 147 16.06 -5.31 1.79
C GLN A 147 15.44 -5.45 0.38
N ARG A 148 14.21 -5.96 0.32
CA ARG A 148 13.51 -6.34 -0.92
C ARG A 148 12.15 -5.69 -1.01
N ASP A 149 11.76 -5.34 -2.24
CA ASP A 149 10.45 -4.80 -2.58
C ASP A 149 9.56 -5.97 -3.06
N LEU A 150 8.99 -6.73 -2.12
CA LEU A 150 8.32 -8.00 -2.44
C LEU A 150 7.06 -7.81 -3.29
N VAL A 151 6.34 -6.70 -3.11
CA VAL A 151 5.23 -6.32 -4.00
C VAL A 151 5.73 -5.98 -5.39
N GLY A 152 6.87 -5.27 -5.51
CA GLY A 152 7.49 -5.00 -6.81
C GLY A 152 7.90 -6.28 -7.54
N GLU A 153 8.55 -7.22 -6.85
CA GLU A 153 8.92 -8.52 -7.42
C GLU A 153 7.70 -9.31 -7.91
N LEU A 154 6.61 -9.30 -7.14
CA LEU A 154 5.35 -9.94 -7.56
C LEU A 154 4.68 -9.23 -8.73
N ALA A 155 4.73 -7.90 -8.78
CA ALA A 155 4.18 -7.11 -9.88
C ALA A 155 4.87 -7.44 -11.22
N ASP A 156 6.20 -7.56 -11.19
CA ASP A 156 7.00 -7.93 -12.36
C ASP A 156 6.67 -9.36 -12.82
N ALA A 157 6.60 -10.31 -11.89
CA ALA A 157 6.26 -11.71 -12.18
C ALA A 157 4.83 -11.85 -12.75
N CYS A 158 3.85 -11.17 -12.14
CA CYS A 158 2.47 -11.14 -12.66
C CYS A 158 2.42 -10.57 -14.08
N THR A 159 3.12 -9.45 -14.32
CA THR A 159 3.20 -8.82 -15.65
C THR A 159 3.77 -9.79 -16.68
N ALA A 160 4.90 -10.44 -16.35
CA ALA A 160 5.58 -11.38 -17.24
C ALA A 160 4.73 -12.60 -17.60
N LYS A 161 3.90 -13.08 -16.67
CA LYS A 161 3.07 -14.29 -16.89
C LYS A 161 1.60 -14.02 -17.20
N GLY A 162 1.21 -12.75 -17.40
CA GLY A 162 -0.17 -12.37 -17.75
C GLY A 162 -1.20 -12.59 -16.63
N LEU A 163 -0.76 -12.59 -15.37
CA LEU A 163 -1.64 -12.63 -14.21
C LEU A 163 -2.01 -11.20 -13.78
N GLY A 164 -3.24 -11.02 -13.31
CA GLY A 164 -3.60 -9.77 -12.64
C GLY A 164 -2.94 -9.65 -11.28
N LEU A 165 -2.26 -8.53 -11.01
CA LEU A 165 -1.79 -8.20 -9.67
C LEU A 165 -2.95 -7.59 -8.87
N CYS A 166 -3.30 -8.19 -7.75
CA CYS A 166 -4.20 -7.64 -6.76
C CYS A 166 -3.39 -7.30 -5.50
N LEU A 167 -3.69 -6.18 -4.84
CA LEU A 167 -3.03 -5.82 -3.60
C LEU A 167 -4.06 -5.60 -2.51
N TYR A 168 -3.93 -6.36 -1.45
CA TYR A 168 -4.67 -6.12 -0.22
C TYR A 168 -4.00 -5.01 0.57
N TYR A 169 -4.82 -4.10 1.07
CA TYR A 169 -4.37 -2.98 1.87
C TYR A 169 -5.35 -2.72 3.02
N SER A 170 -4.83 -2.77 4.24
CA SER A 170 -5.59 -2.48 5.46
C SER A 170 -5.90 -0.98 5.57
N TYR A 171 -6.88 -0.47 4.83
CA TYR A 171 -7.30 0.93 4.86
C TYR A 171 -8.08 1.29 6.13
N GLY A 172 -8.97 0.40 6.56
CA GLY A 172 -9.90 0.63 7.67
C GLY A 172 -9.32 0.36 9.04
N LEU A 173 -8.10 -0.18 9.15
CA LEU A 173 -7.47 -0.58 10.41
C LEU A 173 -5.96 -0.37 10.38
N ASP A 174 -5.40 0.20 11.43
CA ASP A 174 -3.96 0.26 11.65
C ASP A 174 -3.64 0.26 13.15
N TRP A 175 -3.06 -0.84 13.63
CA TRP A 175 -2.66 -1.02 15.02
C TRP A 175 -1.36 -0.31 15.37
N ARG A 176 -0.60 0.20 14.40
CA ARG A 176 0.69 0.84 14.65
C ARG A 176 0.64 2.35 14.49
N HIS A 177 -0.13 2.87 13.54
CA HIS A 177 -0.10 4.29 13.19
C HIS A 177 -0.55 5.17 14.36
N PRO A 178 0.21 6.22 14.75
CA PRO A 178 -0.09 7.05 15.92
C PRO A 178 -1.49 7.67 15.96
N TYR A 179 -2.00 8.03 14.78
CA TYR A 179 -3.25 8.80 14.63
C TYR A 179 -4.43 7.97 14.13
N PHE A 180 -4.31 6.65 14.04
CA PHE A 180 -5.50 5.82 13.86
C PHE A 180 -6.36 5.90 15.14
N PHE A 181 -7.69 5.94 15.02
CA PHE A 181 -8.56 6.22 16.16
C PHE A 181 -8.41 5.20 17.29
N SER A 182 -8.71 5.65 18.52
CA SER A 182 -8.61 4.79 19.70
C SER A 182 -9.71 3.73 19.73
N ARG A 183 -9.53 2.71 20.58
CA ARG A 183 -10.56 1.70 20.83
C ARG A 183 -11.84 2.30 21.40
N GLU A 184 -11.75 3.32 22.24
CA GLU A 184 -12.92 4.00 22.80
C GLU A 184 -13.63 4.85 21.73
N ALA A 185 -12.86 5.49 20.85
CA ALA A 185 -13.40 6.26 19.74
C ALA A 185 -14.12 5.38 18.72
N SER A 186 -13.68 4.14 18.50
CA SER A 186 -14.37 3.17 17.63
C SER A 186 -15.72 2.70 18.16
N MET A 187 -16.02 2.94 19.44
CA MET A 187 -17.30 2.56 20.04
C MET A 187 -18.38 3.65 19.89
N LYS A 188 -18.06 4.79 19.25
CA LYS A 188 -18.97 5.94 19.11
C LYS A 188 -19.90 5.88 17.90
N GLY A 189 -19.64 5.04 16.90
CA GLY A 189 -20.50 4.97 15.71
C GLY A 189 -21.56 3.86 15.76
N GLU A 190 -22.12 3.55 14.59
CA GLU A 190 -23.26 2.63 14.45
C GLU A 190 -22.89 1.20 14.86
N VAL A 191 -21.64 0.81 14.63
CA VAL A 191 -21.11 -0.51 14.98
C VAL A 191 -19.96 -0.38 15.96
N GLN A 192 -20.13 -0.99 17.12
CA GLN A 192 -19.07 -1.14 18.11
C GLN A 192 -17.95 -2.02 17.55
N TRP A 193 -16.71 -1.51 17.60
CA TRP A 193 -15.57 -2.19 16.99
C TRP A 193 -14.38 -2.27 17.92
N ASP A 194 -14.41 -3.29 18.76
CA ASP A 194 -13.39 -3.63 19.74
C ASP A 194 -11.99 -3.81 19.12
N SER A 195 -11.92 -4.30 17.89
CA SER A 195 -10.66 -4.63 17.21
C SER A 195 -9.88 -3.43 16.68
N ALA A 196 -10.37 -2.20 16.85
CA ALA A 196 -9.70 -0.99 16.38
C ALA A 196 -8.28 -0.83 16.97
N ARG A 197 -8.06 -1.28 18.21
CA ARG A 197 -6.74 -1.42 18.85
C ARG A 197 -6.71 -2.63 19.77
N PRO A 198 -5.52 -3.23 20.02
CA PRO A 198 -5.37 -4.21 21.09
C PRO A 198 -5.81 -3.63 22.44
N PRO A 199 -6.44 -4.43 23.32
CA PRO A 199 -6.95 -3.98 24.62
C PRO A 199 -5.80 -3.83 25.62
N TYR A 200 -4.87 -2.91 25.37
CA TYR A 200 -3.75 -2.62 26.27
C TYR A 200 -4.28 -2.11 27.61
N THR A 201 -3.72 -2.62 28.70
CA THR A 201 -4.03 -2.14 30.06
C THR A 201 -3.45 -0.75 30.31
N GLU A 202 -2.29 -0.47 29.71
CA GLU A 202 -1.59 0.82 29.81
C GLU A 202 -1.56 1.50 28.44
N PRO A 203 -1.75 2.83 28.38
CA PRO A 203 -1.64 3.59 27.14
C PRO A 203 -0.29 3.36 26.44
N GLN A 204 -0.33 3.07 25.15
CA GLN A 204 0.89 2.95 24.35
C GLN A 204 1.41 4.37 24.02
N PRO A 205 2.68 4.69 24.30
CA PRO A 205 3.24 6.03 24.09
C PRO A 205 3.27 6.46 22.61
N GLU A 206 3.14 5.52 21.68
CA GLU A 206 3.08 5.78 20.24
C GLU A 206 1.77 6.41 19.79
N TYR A 207 0.68 6.25 20.56
CA TYR A 207 -0.65 6.71 20.16
C TYR A 207 -0.85 8.18 20.51
N LYS A 208 -1.34 8.94 19.52
CA LYS A 208 -1.46 10.40 19.55
C LYS A 208 -2.83 10.91 19.13
N PHE A 209 -3.77 10.01 18.82
CA PHE A 209 -5.14 10.37 18.52
C PHE A 209 -5.85 10.88 19.78
N GLU A 210 -6.27 12.14 19.77
CA GLU A 210 -7.02 12.75 20.88
C GLU A 210 -8.43 13.16 20.42
N LYS A 211 -8.56 13.57 19.16
CA LYS A 211 -9.81 14.05 18.56
C LYS A 211 -9.90 13.69 17.09
N ASP A 212 -11.11 13.77 16.56
CA ASP A 212 -11.44 13.29 15.21
C ASP A 212 -10.63 13.99 14.09
N GLU A 213 -10.28 15.27 14.27
CA GLU A 213 -9.45 16.00 13.30
C GLU A 213 -8.06 15.39 13.12
N ASP A 214 -7.53 14.73 14.16
CA ASP A 214 -6.21 14.09 14.13
C ASP A 214 -6.18 12.92 13.13
N PHE A 215 -7.34 12.31 12.84
CA PHE A 215 -7.45 11.20 11.90
C PHE A 215 -7.04 11.59 10.47
N THR A 216 -7.08 12.89 10.14
CA THR A 216 -6.56 13.41 8.87
C THR A 216 -5.09 13.02 8.65
N ASN A 217 -4.29 12.90 9.72
CA ASN A 217 -2.91 12.43 9.62
C ASN A 217 -2.84 10.96 9.14
N TYR A 218 -3.74 10.11 9.61
CA TYR A 218 -3.84 8.73 9.14
C TYR A 218 -4.35 8.67 7.70
N LEU A 219 -5.37 9.45 7.34
CA LEU A 219 -5.88 9.51 5.96
C LEU A 219 -4.79 9.94 4.98
N ASN A 220 -4.07 11.02 5.29
CA ASN A 220 -2.95 11.49 4.46
C ASN A 220 -1.87 10.40 4.29
N PHE A 221 -1.53 9.71 5.38
CA PHE A 221 -0.58 8.59 5.36
C PHE A 221 -1.05 7.46 4.42
N VAL A 222 -2.29 6.96 4.59
CA VAL A 222 -2.76 5.84 3.78
C VAL A 222 -3.05 6.20 2.33
N HIS A 223 -3.54 7.41 2.06
CA HIS A 223 -3.77 7.88 0.69
C HIS A 223 -2.44 8.08 -0.05
N ALA A 224 -1.41 8.58 0.63
CA ALA A 224 -0.06 8.67 0.04
C ALA A 224 0.50 7.27 -0.28
N GLN A 225 0.37 6.30 0.63
CA GLN A 225 0.77 4.91 0.36
C GLN A 225 0.00 4.28 -0.80
N MET A 226 -1.31 4.50 -0.88
CA MET A 226 -2.14 4.02 -1.99
C MET A 226 -1.73 4.66 -3.32
N GLN A 227 -1.45 5.96 -3.35
CA GLN A 227 -0.94 6.64 -4.54
C GLN A 227 0.42 6.08 -4.97
N GLU A 228 1.34 5.83 -4.03
CA GLU A 228 2.63 5.20 -4.31
C GLU A 228 2.44 3.82 -4.96
N MET A 229 1.52 2.99 -4.43
CA MET A 229 1.22 1.68 -5.01
C MET A 229 0.60 1.76 -6.41
N LEU A 230 -0.38 2.65 -6.61
CA LEU A 230 -1.09 2.81 -7.88
C LEU A 230 -0.15 3.27 -9.00
N HIS A 231 0.78 4.19 -8.69
CA HIS A 231 1.74 4.71 -9.67
C HIS A 231 2.88 3.73 -9.96
N ARG A 232 3.29 2.92 -8.98
CA ARG A 232 4.50 2.10 -9.11
C ARG A 232 4.22 0.68 -9.59
N TYR A 233 3.11 0.08 -9.15
CA TYR A 233 2.84 -1.34 -9.40
C TYR A 233 1.62 -1.59 -10.28
N HIS A 234 0.82 -0.55 -10.57
CA HIS A 234 -0.37 -0.62 -11.44
C HIS A 234 -1.28 -1.84 -11.18
N PRO A 235 -1.72 -2.06 -9.93
CA PRO A 235 -2.52 -3.23 -9.58
C PRO A 235 -3.86 -3.23 -10.34
N ALA A 236 -4.30 -4.41 -10.76
CA ALA A 236 -5.61 -4.65 -11.35
C ALA A 236 -6.73 -4.39 -10.33
N VAL A 237 -6.50 -4.74 -9.06
CA VAL A 237 -7.45 -4.55 -7.95
C VAL A 237 -6.72 -4.09 -6.70
N LEU A 238 -7.25 -3.07 -6.03
CA LEU A 238 -6.96 -2.78 -4.62
C LEU A 238 -8.07 -3.39 -3.75
N TRP A 239 -7.71 -4.32 -2.87
CA TRP A 239 -8.62 -4.98 -1.94
C TRP A 239 -8.50 -4.29 -0.57
N LEU A 240 -9.48 -3.46 -0.21
CA LEU A 240 -9.43 -2.66 1.03
C LEU A 240 -10.09 -3.38 2.20
N ASP A 241 -9.43 -3.37 3.36
CA ASP A 241 -9.92 -4.01 4.59
C ASP A 241 -9.66 -3.17 5.85
N PRO A 242 -10.35 -3.40 6.97
CA PRO A 242 -11.68 -4.01 7.06
C PRO A 242 -12.78 -2.97 6.91
N ILE A 243 -13.89 -3.40 6.32
CA ILE A 243 -15.10 -2.57 6.20
C ILE A 243 -15.65 -2.13 7.56
N MET A 244 -15.32 -2.87 8.64
CA MET A 244 -15.72 -2.56 10.01
C MET A 244 -15.21 -1.20 10.49
N GLY A 245 -14.04 -0.75 10.01
CA GLY A 245 -13.56 0.61 10.32
C GLY A 245 -14.53 1.67 9.80
N TYR A 246 -14.99 1.52 8.56
CA TYR A 246 -16.00 2.40 7.97
C TYR A 246 -17.33 2.33 8.71
N TYR A 247 -17.86 1.15 9.03
CA TYR A 247 -19.14 1.06 9.76
C TYR A 247 -19.06 1.61 11.20
N SER A 248 -17.89 1.50 11.83
CA SER A 248 -17.63 2.02 13.16
C SER A 248 -17.48 3.54 13.19
N ARG A 249 -16.88 4.15 12.16
CA ARG A 249 -16.63 5.59 12.08
C ARG A 249 -16.81 6.11 10.65
N PRO A 250 -18.02 6.05 10.07
CA PRO A 250 -18.23 6.41 8.66
C PRO A 250 -17.94 7.90 8.41
N ASP A 251 -18.05 8.72 9.45
CA ASP A 251 -17.71 10.14 9.46
C ASP A 251 -16.21 10.42 9.27
N LEU A 252 -15.35 9.46 9.61
CA LEU A 252 -13.90 9.57 9.48
C LEU A 252 -13.36 9.01 8.16
N PHE A 253 -14.15 8.24 7.42
CA PHE A 253 -13.70 7.58 6.20
C PHE A 253 -14.41 8.17 4.97
N PRO A 254 -13.67 8.78 4.02
CA PRO A 254 -14.24 9.34 2.80
C PRO A 254 -14.55 8.23 1.77
N ILE A 255 -15.49 7.34 2.09
CA ILE A 255 -15.97 6.28 1.19
C ILE A 255 -17.41 6.60 0.78
N GLU A 256 -17.61 6.77 -0.52
CA GLU A 256 -18.94 6.75 -1.13
C GLU A 256 -19.33 5.30 -1.41
N MET A 257 -20.45 4.84 -0.84
CA MET A 257 -21.00 3.50 -1.07
C MET A 257 -21.94 3.46 -2.28
#